data_AF-A0A7S9DAW6-F1
#
_entry.id   AF-A0A7S9DAW6-F1
#
_cell.length_a   1.000
_cell.length_b   1.000
_cell.length_c   1.000
_cell.angle_alpha   90.00
_cell.angle_beta   90.00
_cell.angle_gamma   90.00
#
_symmetry.space_group_name_H-M   'P 1'
#
loop_
_entity.id
_entity.type
_entity.pdbx_description
1 polymer ?
#
loop_
_entity_poly.entity_id
_entity_poly.type
_entity_poly.pdbx_seq_one_letter_code
_entity_poly.pdbx_strand_id
1 'polypeptide(L)'
;MKIPRGLLGLMVCVTCSSLSGIAHAQTPAPAQAPPAAAAPPPPPTPIPFDDALLKAANDLFSKANLNGAPDKLTLVIDPLIDGVTGAQSNATHLEEKRITDLVKSSYPRFQVARFSSDSVAKSPVVLIGTFTAVNNAGVAGGAKDAYRICLALADMRTKTIISKGVARALPQGIDPTPAAFFNDSPVFAKDASTDSYIKTCQGTKVGDNVDQAYADRIVVASLVNDGIEAYDAGRYRDALDAYQSALKTPGGEQLRVLNGIYLANIKLHRTRVAMAAFGKVIDYGLASDKLAVKFLFRPSSTLFINDRSLRAPYDAWLETIAERTAAKQGCLEVVGHTSATGLPAVNDRLSALRGDYIKDRLEDNEKSLRGRLIATGRGSREMIVGTGRDDASDALDRRVEFKVSPCGGAPGGRST
;
A
#
# COMPACT_ATOMS: atom_id res chain seq x y z
N MET A 1 -23.00 -54.91 -24.40
CA MET A 1 -24.29 -54.21 -24.25
C MET A 1 -24.32 -53.09 -25.28
N LYS A 2 -24.97 -53.30 -26.43
CA LYS A 2 -26.33 -52.79 -26.78
C LYS A 2 -26.54 -51.32 -26.39
N ILE A 3 -26.89 -50.35 -27.23
CA ILE A 3 -27.11 -50.12 -28.68
C ILE A 3 -27.04 -48.56 -28.82
N PRO A 4 -26.51 -47.98 -29.92
CA PRO A 4 -26.59 -46.55 -30.26
C PRO A 4 -27.71 -46.25 -31.28
N ARG A 5 -27.86 -44.97 -31.70
CA ARG A 5 -28.71 -44.39 -32.79
C ARG A 5 -30.01 -43.72 -32.30
N GLY A 6 -30.56 -42.69 -32.93
CA GLY A 6 -30.33 -42.05 -34.25
C GLY A 6 -30.94 -40.64 -34.24
N LEU A 7 -30.44 -39.69 -35.03
CA LEU A 7 -30.71 -39.46 -36.47
C LEU A 7 -32.08 -38.80 -36.75
N LEU A 8 -32.02 -37.49 -37.02
CA LEU A 8 -32.61 -36.72 -38.13
C LEU A 8 -33.81 -37.31 -38.93
N GLY A 9 -34.85 -36.49 -39.10
CA GLY A 9 -35.88 -36.60 -40.15
C GLY A 9 -37.07 -35.66 -39.88
N LEU A 10 -37.13 -34.46 -40.47
CA LEU A 10 -37.71 -34.09 -41.77
C LEU A 10 -39.27 -33.99 -41.78
N MET A 11 -39.73 -32.74 -41.68
CA MET A 11 -40.74 -32.03 -42.51
C MET A 11 -41.93 -32.82 -43.11
N VAL A 12 -43.16 -32.47 -42.72
CA VAL A 12 -44.34 -32.39 -43.62
C VAL A 12 -45.28 -31.28 -43.12
N CYS A 13 -45.80 -30.53 -44.10
CA CYS A 13 -46.64 -29.34 -44.02
C CYS A 13 -48.15 -29.71 -44.01
N VAL A 14 -49.02 -28.68 -43.89
CA VAL A 14 -50.40 -28.58 -44.41
C VAL A 14 -51.57 -28.50 -43.40
N THR A 15 -52.01 -27.24 -43.23
CA THR A 15 -53.37 -26.65 -43.19
C THR A 15 -54.36 -26.82 -42.03
N CYS A 16 -54.68 -25.63 -41.48
CA CYS A 16 -55.96 -25.07 -41.04
C CYS A 16 -57.20 -25.97 -40.88
N SER A 17 -57.80 -25.89 -39.70
CA SER A 17 -59.25 -25.65 -39.55
C SER A 17 -59.54 -24.95 -38.23
N SER A 18 -60.27 -23.85 -38.33
CA SER A 18 -60.74 -22.95 -37.28
C SER A 18 -61.84 -23.57 -36.41
N LEU A 19 -61.79 -23.36 -35.09
CA LEU A 19 -62.97 -23.40 -34.22
C LEU A 19 -62.81 -22.40 -33.07
N SER A 20 -63.74 -21.46 -33.05
CA SER A 20 -63.88 -20.33 -32.15
C SER A 20 -64.20 -20.80 -30.72
N GLY A 21 -63.36 -20.41 -29.75
CA GLY A 21 -63.63 -20.51 -28.33
C GLY A 21 -63.20 -19.22 -27.63
N ILE A 22 -64.18 -18.44 -27.17
CA ILE A 22 -63.97 -17.19 -26.44
C ILE A 22 -63.54 -17.57 -25.01
N ALA A 23 -62.23 -17.62 -24.77
CA ALA A 23 -61.66 -17.68 -23.42
C ALA A 23 -61.20 -16.27 -23.02
N HIS A 24 -61.84 -15.69 -22.00
CA HIS A 24 -61.42 -14.44 -21.39
C HIS A 24 -60.01 -14.60 -20.82
N ALA A 25 -59.00 -14.10 -21.53
CA ALA A 25 -57.64 -14.00 -21.02
C ALA A 25 -57.63 -12.94 -19.90
N GLN A 26 -57.57 -13.40 -18.66
CA GLN A 26 -57.21 -12.55 -17.53
C GLN A 26 -55.75 -12.12 -17.75
N THR A 27 -55.56 -10.83 -18.07
CA THR A 27 -54.23 -10.21 -18.12
C THR A 27 -53.56 -10.38 -16.75
N PRO A 28 -52.34 -10.96 -16.68
CA PRO A 28 -51.58 -10.97 -15.45
C PRO A 28 -51.36 -9.53 -14.99
N ALA A 29 -51.63 -9.27 -13.70
CA ALA A 29 -51.32 -7.97 -13.11
C ALA A 29 -49.83 -7.65 -13.33
N PRO A 30 -49.47 -6.41 -13.71
CA PRO A 30 -48.08 -6.04 -13.91
C PRO A 30 -47.29 -6.27 -12.62
N ALA A 31 -46.24 -7.08 -12.71
CA ALA A 31 -45.30 -7.28 -11.62
C ALA A 31 -44.75 -5.92 -11.17
N GLN A 32 -44.93 -5.58 -9.89
CA GLN A 32 -44.37 -4.36 -9.32
C GLN A 32 -42.84 -4.39 -9.51
N ALA A 33 -42.31 -3.34 -10.15
CA ALA A 33 -40.88 -3.17 -10.28
C ALA A 33 -40.22 -3.21 -8.89
N PRO A 34 -39.07 -3.89 -8.73
CA PRO A 34 -38.33 -3.87 -7.47
C PRO A 34 -38.11 -2.41 -7.03
N PRO A 35 -38.28 -2.07 -5.74
CA PRO A 35 -38.02 -0.72 -5.27
C PRO A 35 -36.60 -0.31 -5.66
N ALA A 36 -36.48 0.86 -6.28
CA ALA A 36 -35.20 1.40 -6.72
C ALA A 36 -34.22 1.40 -5.54
N ALA A 37 -33.02 0.86 -5.76
CA ALA A 37 -31.97 0.87 -4.76
C ALA A 37 -31.73 2.30 -4.27
N ALA A 38 -31.71 2.50 -2.95
CA ALA A 38 -31.52 3.82 -2.36
C ALA A 38 -30.22 4.43 -2.88
N ALA A 39 -30.27 5.70 -3.31
CA ALA A 39 -29.07 6.40 -3.76
C ALA A 39 -28.01 6.37 -2.64
N PRO A 40 -26.73 6.14 -2.97
CA PRO A 40 -25.67 6.13 -1.97
C PRO A 40 -25.63 7.48 -1.24
N PRO A 41 -25.32 7.48 0.07
CA PRO A 41 -25.25 8.72 0.85
C PRO A 41 -24.21 9.67 0.25
N PRO A 42 -24.43 11.00 0.34
CA PRO A 42 -23.48 11.97 -0.18
C PRO A 42 -22.12 11.82 0.51
N PRO A 43 -21.00 12.09 -0.20
CA PRO A 43 -19.68 12.01 0.38
C PRO A 43 -19.55 12.99 1.56
N PRO A 44 -18.80 12.65 2.62
CA PRO A 44 -18.62 13.54 3.76
C PRO A 44 -17.97 14.86 3.32
N THR A 45 -18.43 15.98 3.85
CA THR A 45 -17.85 17.30 3.56
C THR A 45 -16.46 17.42 4.20
N PRO A 46 -15.40 17.71 3.43
CA PRO A 46 -14.09 17.98 3.99
C PRO A 46 -14.07 19.30 4.76
N ILE A 47 -13.40 19.32 5.91
CA ILE A 47 -13.17 20.50 6.74
C ILE A 47 -11.67 20.77 6.90
N PRO A 48 -11.21 21.91 7.46
CA PRO A 48 -9.78 22.14 7.68
C PRO A 48 -9.10 20.99 8.43
N PHE A 49 -7.83 20.75 8.13
CA PHE A 49 -7.08 19.58 8.61
C PHE A 49 -7.11 19.43 10.14
N ASP A 50 -6.78 20.49 10.89
CA ASP A 50 -6.76 20.44 12.35
C ASP A 50 -8.15 20.11 12.92
N ASP A 51 -9.21 20.69 12.36
CA ASP A 51 -10.59 20.42 12.78
C ASP A 51 -11.02 18.98 12.47
N ALA A 52 -10.65 18.46 11.29
CA ALA A 52 -10.93 17.09 10.88
C ALA A 52 -10.25 16.08 11.82
N LEU A 53 -8.97 16.32 12.13
CA LEU A 53 -8.19 15.47 13.03
C LEU A 53 -8.76 15.49 14.45
N LEU A 54 -8.98 16.68 15.02
CA LEU A 54 -9.54 16.81 16.36
C LEU A 54 -10.94 16.22 16.43
N LYS A 55 -11.77 16.41 15.39
CA LYS A 55 -13.07 15.74 15.31
C LYS A 55 -12.94 14.22 15.35
N ALA A 56 -12.10 13.65 14.48
CA ALA A 56 -11.90 12.20 14.43
C ALA A 56 -11.36 11.65 15.75
N ALA A 57 -10.39 12.33 16.36
CA ALA A 57 -9.80 11.92 17.63
C ALA A 57 -10.80 12.06 18.80
N ASN A 58 -11.56 13.14 18.88
CA ASN A 58 -12.59 13.29 19.91
C ASN A 58 -13.69 12.23 19.75
N ASP A 59 -14.14 11.96 18.52
CA ASP A 59 -15.08 10.88 18.22
C ASP A 59 -14.50 9.52 18.66
N LEU A 60 -13.21 9.28 18.40
CA LEU A 60 -12.51 8.06 18.79
C LEU A 60 -12.48 7.86 20.32
N PHE A 61 -12.01 8.83 21.08
CA PHE A 61 -11.80 8.64 22.52
C PHE A 61 -13.09 8.74 23.33
N SER A 62 -14.02 9.63 22.95
CA SER A 62 -15.29 9.80 23.67
C SER A 62 -16.25 8.62 23.52
N LYS A 63 -16.15 7.85 22.43
CA LYS A 63 -17.03 6.71 22.12
C LYS A 63 -16.40 5.36 22.41
N ALA A 64 -15.23 5.32 23.03
CA ALA A 64 -14.54 4.08 23.31
C ALA A 64 -15.35 3.18 24.25
N ASN A 65 -15.58 1.93 23.84
CA ASN A 65 -16.19 0.92 24.68
C ASN A 65 -15.16 0.45 25.73
N LEU A 66 -15.29 0.97 26.95
CA LEU A 66 -14.38 0.70 28.06
C LEU A 66 -15.03 -0.16 29.15
N ASN A 67 -16.05 -0.95 28.79
CA ASN A 67 -16.72 -1.85 29.71
C ASN A 67 -15.74 -2.93 30.21
N GLY A 68 -15.61 -3.07 31.53
CA GLY A 68 -14.64 -4.00 32.15
C GLY A 68 -13.17 -3.56 32.01
N ALA A 69 -12.91 -2.37 31.49
CA ALA A 69 -11.57 -1.80 31.41
C ALA A 69 -11.16 -1.14 32.74
N PRO A 70 -9.88 -1.21 33.15
CA PRO A 70 -9.37 -0.50 34.32
C PRO A 70 -9.60 1.01 34.26
N ASP A 71 -9.49 1.66 35.42
CA ASP A 71 -9.61 3.12 35.53
C ASP A 71 -8.50 3.86 34.79
N LYS A 72 -7.31 3.27 34.66
CA LYS A 72 -6.22 3.82 33.85
C LYS A 72 -5.80 2.81 32.79
N LEU A 73 -5.75 3.28 31.55
CA LEU A 73 -5.40 2.48 30.39
C LEU A 73 -4.08 2.97 29.83
N THR A 74 -3.10 2.07 29.66
CA THR A 74 -1.91 2.41 28.88
C THR A 74 -2.34 2.52 27.42
N LEU A 75 -2.07 3.68 26.81
CA LEU A 75 -2.30 3.95 25.40
C LEU A 75 -0.94 4.03 24.71
N VAL A 76 -0.73 3.23 23.67
CA VAL A 76 0.38 3.42 22.74
C VAL A 76 -0.18 3.84 21.39
N ILE A 77 0.58 4.64 20.65
CA ILE A 77 0.24 5.01 19.27
C ILE A 77 1.22 4.26 18.37
N ASP A 78 0.73 3.29 17.60
CA ASP A 78 1.52 2.75 16.49
C ASP A 78 1.51 3.84 15.40
N PRO A 79 2.69 4.28 14.91
CA PRO A 79 2.80 5.45 14.06
C PRO A 79 1.79 5.50 12.93
N LEU A 80 1.17 6.66 12.77
CA LEU A 80 0.19 6.88 11.72
C LEU A 80 0.88 6.85 10.35
N ILE A 81 0.24 6.19 9.38
CA ILE A 81 0.80 5.98 8.05
C ILE A 81 -0.17 6.41 6.95
N ASP A 82 0.35 6.73 5.77
CA ASP A 82 -0.49 6.86 4.59
C ASP A 82 -1.09 5.50 4.20
N GLY A 83 -2.40 5.48 3.97
CA GLY A 83 -3.16 4.25 3.76
C GLY A 83 -2.95 3.60 2.38
N VAL A 84 -2.17 4.23 1.49
CA VAL A 84 -1.84 3.67 0.19
C VAL A 84 -0.41 3.15 0.16
N THR A 85 0.53 3.96 0.65
CA THR A 85 1.98 3.72 0.64
C THR A 85 2.47 2.99 1.89
N GLY A 86 1.79 3.11 3.02
CA GLY A 86 2.28 2.62 4.30
C GLY A 86 3.43 3.45 4.90
N ALA A 87 3.72 4.62 4.34
CA ALA A 87 4.79 5.49 4.80
C ALA A 87 4.33 6.47 5.88
N GLN A 88 5.22 6.80 6.80
CA GLN A 88 5.08 7.98 7.65
C GLN A 88 5.51 9.23 6.89
N SER A 89 4.95 10.37 7.24
CA SER A 89 5.22 11.68 6.65
C SER A 89 5.20 12.78 7.70
N ASN A 90 5.62 13.98 7.33
CA ASN A 90 5.49 15.16 8.19
C ASN A 90 4.04 15.36 8.68
N ALA A 91 3.05 15.11 7.82
CA ALA A 91 1.63 15.17 8.18
C ALA A 91 1.24 14.11 9.22
N THR A 92 1.66 12.86 9.08
CA THR A 92 1.28 11.81 10.05
C THR A 92 1.99 11.96 11.40
N HIS A 93 3.23 12.48 11.40
CA HIS A 93 3.91 12.90 12.64
C HIS A 93 3.19 14.05 13.33
N LEU A 94 2.69 15.03 12.56
CA LEU A 94 1.87 16.10 13.10
C LEU A 94 0.56 15.56 13.69
N GLU A 95 -0.11 14.62 13.03
CA GLU A 95 -1.32 13.98 13.56
C GLU A 95 -1.07 13.30 14.91
N GLU A 96 -0.02 12.49 15.01
CA GLU A 96 0.37 11.81 16.25
C GLU A 96 0.62 12.79 17.39
N LYS A 97 1.35 13.88 17.11
CA LYS A 97 1.62 14.93 18.09
C LYS A 97 0.33 15.57 18.60
N ARG A 98 -0.57 15.97 17.70
CA ARG A 98 -1.86 16.60 18.05
C ARG A 98 -2.77 15.66 18.84
N ILE A 99 -2.82 14.39 18.45
CA ILE A 99 -3.58 13.35 19.17
C ILE A 99 -3.00 13.17 20.57
N THR A 100 -1.68 13.08 20.70
CA THR A 100 -0.99 12.94 21.99
C THR A 100 -1.31 14.11 22.92
N ASP A 101 -1.25 15.33 22.40
CA ASP A 101 -1.58 16.54 23.17
C ASP A 101 -3.04 16.53 23.63
N LEU A 102 -3.99 16.19 22.73
CA LEU A 102 -5.41 16.07 23.04
C LEU A 102 -5.69 15.01 24.13
N VAL A 103 -5.05 13.84 24.03
CA VAL A 103 -5.25 12.76 25.01
C VAL A 103 -4.79 13.19 26.39
N LYS A 104 -3.59 13.80 26.47
CA LYS A 104 -3.03 14.29 27.73
C LYS A 104 -3.91 15.38 28.38
N SER A 105 -4.52 16.25 27.59
CA SER A 105 -5.35 17.34 28.13
C SER A 105 -6.78 16.92 28.47
N SER A 106 -7.39 16.09 27.62
CA SER A 106 -8.85 15.92 27.60
C SER A 106 -9.32 14.50 27.90
N TYR A 107 -8.41 13.51 27.87
CA TYR A 107 -8.74 12.10 28.08
C TYR A 107 -7.79 11.43 29.08
N PRO A 108 -7.71 11.91 30.34
CA PRO A 108 -6.71 11.48 31.33
C PRO A 108 -6.80 10.00 31.74
N ARG A 109 -7.89 9.31 31.37
CA ARG A 109 -8.04 7.86 31.52
C ARG A 109 -7.00 7.09 30.68
N PHE A 110 -6.62 7.63 29.52
CA PHE A 110 -5.60 7.07 28.65
C PHE A 110 -4.23 7.68 28.98
N GLN A 111 -3.30 6.82 29.39
CA GLN A 111 -1.94 7.17 29.76
C GLN A 111 -1.03 6.88 28.57
N VAL A 112 -0.63 7.92 27.84
CA VAL A 112 0.21 7.78 26.65
C VAL A 112 1.58 7.26 27.03
N ALA A 113 1.98 6.13 26.43
CA ALA A 113 3.29 5.51 26.53
C ALA A 113 3.91 5.36 25.14
N ARG A 114 5.23 5.18 25.10
CA ARG A 114 5.98 4.96 23.85
C ARG A 114 5.59 3.62 23.23
N PHE A 115 5.35 3.59 21.92
CA PHE A 115 5.21 2.34 21.18
C PHE A 115 6.54 1.60 21.11
N SER A 116 6.68 0.60 21.98
CA SER A 116 7.91 -0.13 22.29
C SER A 116 7.55 -1.56 22.67
N SER A 117 8.51 -2.49 22.57
CA SER A 117 8.31 -3.89 22.96
C SER A 117 7.79 -4.02 24.40
N ASP A 118 8.33 -3.20 25.32
CA ASP A 118 7.97 -3.22 26.74
C ASP A 118 6.53 -2.77 27.01
N SER A 119 6.06 -1.78 26.24
CA SER A 119 4.69 -1.29 26.38
C SER A 119 3.71 -2.25 25.73
N VAL A 120 4.06 -2.80 24.56
CA VAL A 120 3.25 -3.78 23.82
C VAL A 120 3.10 -5.10 24.58
N ALA A 121 4.15 -5.57 25.28
CA ALA A 121 4.13 -6.78 26.09
C ALA A 121 3.11 -6.74 27.24
N LYS A 122 2.63 -5.54 27.62
CA LYS A 122 1.62 -5.33 28.67
C LYS A 122 0.20 -5.30 28.12
N SER A 123 0.01 -5.65 26.84
CA SER A 123 -1.29 -5.63 26.15
C SER A 123 -2.02 -4.29 26.31
N PRO A 124 -1.43 -3.17 25.83
CA PRO A 124 -2.00 -1.85 25.98
C PRO A 124 -3.23 -1.67 25.08
N VAL A 125 -3.92 -0.55 25.24
CA VAL A 125 -4.76 -0.03 24.15
C VAL A 125 -3.83 0.56 23.09
N VAL A 126 -4.04 0.19 21.83
CA VAL A 126 -3.23 0.65 20.70
C VAL A 126 -4.10 1.54 19.83
N LEU A 127 -3.66 2.77 19.61
CA LEU A 127 -4.18 3.62 18.56
C LEU A 127 -3.44 3.32 17.26
N ILE A 128 -4.21 3.06 16.21
CA ILE A 128 -3.73 3.01 14.84
C ILE A 128 -4.45 4.08 14.03
N GLY A 129 -3.79 4.64 13.03
CA GLY A 129 -4.38 5.58 12.10
C GLY A 129 -3.83 5.51 10.69
N THR A 130 -4.69 5.82 9.73
CA THR A 130 -4.30 6.05 8.34
C THR A 130 -4.74 7.42 7.86
N PHE A 131 -3.86 8.09 7.10
CA PHE A 131 -4.10 9.40 6.53
C PHE A 131 -3.87 9.37 5.04
N THR A 132 -4.95 9.38 4.25
CA THR A 132 -4.87 8.98 2.84
C THR A 132 -5.42 10.06 1.92
N ALA A 133 -4.65 10.46 0.91
CA ALA A 133 -5.15 11.30 -0.18
C ALA A 133 -6.19 10.52 -1.00
N VAL A 134 -7.40 11.06 -1.13
CA VAL A 134 -8.54 10.41 -1.80
C VAL A 134 -9.25 11.38 -2.73
N ASN A 135 -9.95 10.82 -3.71
CA ASN A 135 -11.04 11.55 -4.35
C ASN A 135 -12.27 11.45 -3.44
N ASN A 136 -12.77 12.58 -2.95
CA ASN A 136 -13.83 12.60 -1.95
C ASN A 136 -15.16 12.04 -2.48
N ALA A 137 -15.42 12.21 -3.78
CA ALA A 137 -16.58 11.63 -4.47
C ALA A 137 -16.47 10.11 -4.68
N GLY A 138 -15.33 9.49 -4.35
CA GLY A 138 -15.12 8.05 -4.48
C GLY A 138 -14.84 7.60 -5.92
N VAL A 139 -14.53 8.53 -6.83
CA VAL A 139 -14.22 8.21 -8.23
C VAL A 139 -12.81 7.64 -8.34
N ALA A 140 -12.70 6.41 -8.83
CA ALA A 140 -11.42 5.77 -9.09
C ALA A 140 -10.61 6.57 -10.12
N GLY A 141 -9.34 6.84 -9.81
CA GLY A 141 -8.48 7.69 -10.66
C GLY A 141 -8.83 9.18 -10.67
N GLY A 142 -9.84 9.62 -9.91
CA GLY A 142 -10.20 11.03 -9.78
C GLY A 142 -9.15 11.84 -9.01
N ALA A 143 -9.25 13.16 -9.10
CA ALA A 143 -8.38 14.10 -8.40
C ALA A 143 -8.39 13.84 -6.88
N LYS A 144 -7.21 13.89 -6.26
CA LYS A 144 -7.04 13.71 -4.81
C LYS A 144 -7.38 15.01 -4.07
N ASP A 145 -8.68 15.32 -4.01
CA ASP A 145 -9.24 16.59 -3.54
C ASP A 145 -9.55 16.62 -2.03
N ALA A 146 -9.33 15.51 -1.31
CA ALA A 146 -9.45 15.45 0.15
C ALA A 146 -8.47 14.44 0.74
N TYR A 147 -8.29 14.51 2.06
CA TYR A 147 -7.67 13.44 2.85
C TYR A 147 -8.71 12.73 3.70
N ARG A 148 -8.61 11.40 3.74
CA ARG A 148 -9.37 10.56 4.67
C ARG A 148 -8.52 10.28 5.90
N ILE A 149 -9.01 10.72 7.05
CA ILE A 149 -8.50 10.33 8.36
C ILE A 149 -9.31 9.11 8.83
N CYS A 150 -8.62 8.03 9.15
CA CYS A 150 -9.16 6.87 9.85
C CYS A 150 -8.33 6.64 11.09
N LEU A 151 -8.97 6.58 12.25
CA LEU A 151 -8.37 6.22 13.53
C LEU A 151 -9.16 5.05 14.13
N ALA A 152 -8.47 4.12 14.80
CA ALA A 152 -9.07 3.04 15.55
C ALA A 152 -8.33 2.79 16.86
N LEU A 153 -9.08 2.43 17.90
CA LEU A 153 -8.53 1.93 19.17
C LEU A 153 -8.73 0.42 19.21
N ALA A 154 -7.64 -0.32 19.39
CA ALA A 154 -7.63 -1.75 19.62
C ALA A 154 -7.26 -2.03 21.07
N ASP A 155 -8.08 -2.80 21.80
CA ASP A 155 -7.69 -3.33 23.12
C ASP A 155 -6.94 -4.65 22.90
N MET A 156 -5.63 -4.67 23.17
CA MET A 156 -4.81 -5.86 22.92
C MET A 156 -5.03 -6.98 23.93
N ARG A 157 -5.75 -6.73 25.03
CA ARG A 157 -6.13 -7.76 26.00
C ARG A 157 -7.27 -8.63 25.45
N THR A 158 -8.26 -7.99 24.83
CA THR A 158 -9.41 -8.67 24.20
C THR A 158 -9.20 -8.92 22.72
N LYS A 159 -8.18 -8.29 22.10
CA LYS A 159 -7.90 -8.29 20.65
C LYS A 159 -9.09 -7.80 19.82
N THR A 160 -9.80 -6.79 20.30
CA THR A 160 -10.98 -6.21 19.63
C THR A 160 -10.85 -4.72 19.39
N ILE A 161 -11.56 -4.23 18.37
CA ILE A 161 -11.69 -2.80 18.08
C ILE A 161 -12.73 -2.19 19.02
N ILE A 162 -12.30 -1.30 19.90
CA ILE A 162 -13.16 -0.69 20.94
C ILE A 162 -13.69 0.70 20.56
N SER A 163 -13.10 1.34 19.54
CA SER A 163 -13.58 2.62 19.02
C SER A 163 -13.03 2.92 17.63
N LYS A 164 -13.72 3.80 16.90
CA LYS A 164 -13.26 4.37 15.62
C LYS A 164 -13.60 5.84 15.50
N GLY A 165 -12.72 6.59 14.85
CA GLY A 165 -12.89 7.99 14.50
C GLY A 165 -12.54 8.20 13.03
N VAL A 166 -13.40 8.88 12.28
CA VAL A 166 -13.16 9.13 10.85
C VAL A 166 -13.54 10.56 10.50
N ALA A 167 -12.79 11.17 9.59
CA ALA A 167 -13.10 12.50 9.07
C ALA A 167 -12.62 12.66 7.61
N ARG A 168 -13.01 13.79 7.01
CA ARG A 168 -12.46 14.29 5.75
C ARG A 168 -11.78 15.62 6.01
N ALA A 169 -10.51 15.69 5.66
CA ALA A 169 -9.72 16.91 5.71
C ALA A 169 -9.59 17.49 4.31
N LEU A 170 -9.65 18.81 4.21
CA LEU A 170 -9.24 19.54 3.03
C LEU A 170 -7.71 19.40 2.82
N PRO A 171 -7.21 19.44 1.57
CA PRO A 171 -5.81 19.17 1.26
C PRO A 171 -4.86 20.35 1.60
N GLN A 172 -5.38 21.54 1.89
CA GLN A 172 -4.54 22.73 2.11
C GLN A 172 -3.76 22.62 3.43
N GLY A 173 -2.51 23.06 3.40
CA GLY A 173 -1.62 23.07 4.59
C GLY A 173 -1.06 21.69 4.97
N ILE A 174 -1.40 20.62 4.24
CA ILE A 174 -0.88 19.28 4.48
C ILE A 174 0.46 19.09 3.78
N ASP A 175 1.45 18.66 4.56
CA ASP A 175 2.80 18.29 4.10
C ASP A 175 2.95 16.75 4.10
N PRO A 176 2.71 16.08 2.96
CA PRO A 176 2.85 14.63 2.81
C PRO A 176 4.29 14.20 2.51
N THR A 177 5.30 15.06 2.72
CA THR A 177 6.71 14.69 2.52
C THR A 177 7.05 13.47 3.39
N PRO A 178 7.55 12.36 2.81
CA PRO A 178 7.84 11.15 3.56
C PRO A 178 8.94 11.40 4.59
N ALA A 179 8.84 10.72 5.75
CA ALA A 179 9.92 10.71 6.74
C ALA A 179 11.21 10.10 6.13
N ALA A 180 12.37 10.43 6.70
CA ALA A 180 13.67 10.18 6.07
C ALA A 180 13.90 8.70 5.73
N PHE A 181 13.52 7.78 6.61
CA PHE A 181 13.57 6.33 6.34
C PHE A 181 12.80 5.94 5.05
N PHE A 182 11.58 6.44 4.87
CA PHE A 182 10.75 6.11 3.71
C PHE A 182 11.23 6.83 2.45
N ASN A 183 11.68 8.07 2.60
CA ASN A 183 12.29 8.83 1.49
C ASN A 183 13.59 8.20 1.01
N ASP A 184 14.42 7.64 1.90
CA ASP A 184 15.70 7.04 1.53
C ASP A 184 15.55 5.59 1.06
N SER A 185 14.46 4.91 1.41
CA SER A 185 14.23 3.50 1.10
C SER A 185 14.29 3.20 -0.41
N PRO A 186 15.07 2.17 -0.82
CA PRO A 186 15.28 1.85 -2.23
C PRO A 186 14.08 1.12 -2.84
N VAL A 187 13.36 0.34 -2.02
CA VAL A 187 12.24 -0.48 -2.46
C VAL A 187 10.98 -0.06 -1.73
N PHE A 188 9.89 0.10 -2.48
CA PHE A 188 8.58 0.36 -1.92
C PHE A 188 8.11 -0.85 -1.11
N ALA A 189 7.97 -0.67 0.21
CA ALA A 189 7.72 -1.74 1.16
C ALA A 189 6.22 -1.87 1.49
N LYS A 190 5.39 -2.28 0.52
CA LYS A 190 3.99 -2.67 0.79
C LYS A 190 3.89 -4.17 1.10
N ASP A 191 4.25 -4.49 2.34
CA ASP A 191 4.23 -5.85 2.87
C ASP A 191 2.89 -6.23 3.51
N ALA A 192 2.71 -7.53 3.78
CA ALA A 192 1.48 -8.06 4.39
C ALA A 192 1.20 -7.48 5.78
N SER A 193 2.24 -7.08 6.52
CA SER A 193 2.10 -6.45 7.83
C SER A 193 1.48 -5.06 7.70
N THR A 194 1.94 -4.28 6.74
CA THR A 194 1.38 -2.97 6.41
C THR A 194 -0.07 -3.09 5.94
N ASP A 195 -0.35 -4.07 5.08
CA ASP A 195 -1.73 -4.35 4.63
C ASP A 195 -2.64 -4.75 5.81
N SER A 196 -2.15 -5.54 6.77
CA SER A 196 -2.91 -5.93 7.97
C SER A 196 -3.18 -4.75 8.91
N TYR A 197 -2.24 -3.81 9.07
CA TYR A 197 -2.45 -2.56 9.79
C TYR A 197 -3.55 -1.72 9.12
N ILE A 198 -3.43 -1.50 7.80
CA ILE A 198 -4.39 -0.69 7.04
C ILE A 198 -5.78 -1.30 7.10
N LYS A 199 -5.88 -2.63 6.94
CA LYS A 199 -7.13 -3.38 7.08
C LYS A 199 -7.72 -3.26 8.48
N THR A 200 -6.89 -3.31 9.53
CA THR A 200 -7.34 -3.09 10.91
C THR A 200 -7.95 -1.70 11.08
N CYS A 201 -7.37 -0.65 10.49
CA CYS A 201 -7.99 0.69 10.53
C CYS A 201 -9.21 0.79 9.64
N GLN A 202 -9.12 0.43 8.36
CA GLN A 202 -10.12 0.82 7.35
C GLN A 202 -11.20 -0.24 7.11
N GLY A 203 -10.91 -1.52 7.39
CA GLY A 203 -11.78 -2.65 7.05
C GLY A 203 -12.61 -3.23 8.20
N THR A 204 -12.33 -2.85 9.44
CA THR A 204 -13.03 -3.35 10.65
C THR A 204 -14.17 -2.42 11.09
N LYS A 205 -15.00 -2.89 12.02
CA LYS A 205 -16.01 -2.13 12.76
C LYS A 205 -15.74 -2.23 14.26
N VAL A 206 -16.39 -1.38 15.05
CA VAL A 206 -16.35 -1.50 16.52
C VAL A 206 -16.94 -2.85 16.92
N GLY A 207 -16.25 -3.59 17.77
CA GLY A 207 -16.58 -4.95 18.19
C GLY A 207 -15.91 -6.05 17.36
N ASP A 208 -15.38 -5.75 16.17
CA ASP A 208 -14.66 -6.73 15.38
C ASP A 208 -13.31 -7.10 16.04
N ASN A 209 -12.81 -8.28 15.71
CA ASN A 209 -11.45 -8.67 16.06
C ASN A 209 -10.42 -7.82 15.30
N VAL A 210 -9.31 -7.54 15.96
CA VAL A 210 -8.10 -7.02 15.33
C VAL A 210 -7.62 -8.02 14.27
N ASP A 211 -7.09 -7.54 13.14
CA ASP A 211 -6.55 -8.46 12.14
C ASP A 211 -5.42 -9.30 12.75
N GLN A 212 -5.54 -10.63 12.60
CA GLN A 212 -4.63 -11.56 13.28
C GLN A 212 -3.18 -11.34 12.87
N ALA A 213 -2.92 -11.05 11.59
CA ALA A 213 -1.57 -10.80 11.09
C ALA A 213 -0.95 -9.53 11.68
N TYR A 214 -1.76 -8.55 12.07
CA TYR A 214 -1.30 -7.36 12.78
C TYR A 214 -1.08 -7.67 14.26
N ALA A 215 -2.03 -8.32 14.93
CA ALA A 215 -1.93 -8.67 16.33
C ALA A 215 -0.71 -9.56 16.64
N ASP A 216 -0.39 -10.50 15.77
CA ASP A 216 0.76 -11.41 15.93
C ASP A 216 2.10 -10.71 15.66
N ARG A 217 2.10 -9.56 14.96
CA ARG A 217 3.31 -8.84 14.55
C ARG A 217 3.53 -7.52 15.28
N ILE A 218 2.69 -7.16 16.25
CA ILE A 218 2.79 -5.87 16.94
C ILE A 218 4.14 -5.66 17.65
N VAL A 219 4.76 -6.73 18.16
CA VAL A 219 6.12 -6.65 18.73
C VAL A 219 7.15 -6.29 17.65
N VAL A 220 7.07 -6.94 16.48
CA VAL A 220 7.93 -6.59 15.33
C VAL A 220 7.67 -5.14 14.89
N ALA A 221 6.42 -4.70 14.84
CA ALA A 221 6.07 -3.33 14.50
C ALA A 221 6.72 -2.33 15.46
N SER A 222 6.75 -2.61 16.76
CA SER A 222 7.43 -1.76 17.74
C SER A 222 8.95 -1.67 17.53
N LEU A 223 9.61 -2.79 17.19
CA LEU A 223 11.05 -2.81 16.90
C LEU A 223 11.36 -2.10 15.57
N VAL A 224 10.48 -2.23 14.57
CA VAL A 224 10.58 -1.48 13.31
C VAL A 224 10.43 0.01 13.58
N ASN A 225 9.49 0.41 14.45
CA ASN A 225 9.35 1.81 14.85
C ASN A 225 10.60 2.35 15.56
N ASP A 226 11.15 1.61 16.53
CA ASP A 226 12.40 1.99 17.19
C ASP A 226 13.54 2.20 16.18
N GLY A 227 13.62 1.34 15.17
CA GLY A 227 14.57 1.47 14.07
C GLY A 227 14.36 2.71 13.21
N ILE A 228 13.11 3.02 12.85
CA ILE A 228 12.74 4.20 12.06
C ILE A 228 13.05 5.48 12.83
N GLU A 229 12.62 5.59 14.09
CA GLU A 229 12.89 6.77 14.91
C GLU A 229 14.40 7.00 15.11
N ALA A 230 15.17 5.92 15.32
CA ALA A 230 16.61 6.02 15.43
C ALA A 230 17.26 6.45 14.10
N TYR A 231 16.79 5.92 12.96
CA TYR A 231 17.29 6.30 11.63
C TYR A 231 17.03 7.77 11.32
N ASP A 232 15.79 8.22 11.53
CA ASP A 232 15.37 9.60 11.26
C ASP A 232 16.09 10.59 12.17
N ALA A 233 16.46 10.17 13.38
CA ALA A 233 17.28 10.95 14.31
C ALA A 233 18.80 10.83 14.08
N GLY A 234 19.25 10.15 13.02
CA GLY A 234 20.67 9.98 12.70
C GLY A 234 21.45 8.99 13.57
N ARG A 235 20.76 8.25 14.47
CA ARG A 235 21.34 7.21 15.33
C ARG A 235 21.40 5.88 14.59
N TYR A 236 22.22 5.82 13.54
CA TYR A 236 22.23 4.67 12.61
C TYR A 236 22.69 3.34 13.22
N ARG A 237 23.47 3.36 14.31
CA ARG A 237 23.85 2.14 15.03
C ARG A 237 22.64 1.55 15.76
N ASP A 238 21.96 2.37 16.57
CA ASP A 238 20.73 1.98 17.27
C ASP A 238 19.65 1.51 16.29
N ALA A 239 19.52 2.19 15.14
CA ALA A 239 18.61 1.79 14.08
C ALA A 239 18.92 0.38 13.56
N LEU A 240 20.20 0.11 13.27
CA LEU A 240 20.64 -1.20 12.81
C LEU A 240 20.35 -2.29 13.85
N ASP A 241 20.60 -2.02 15.14
CA ASP A 241 20.37 -2.98 16.22
C ASP A 241 18.87 -3.30 16.38
N ALA A 242 18.02 -2.28 16.26
CA ALA A 242 16.56 -2.45 16.28
C ALA A 242 16.07 -3.28 15.08
N TYR A 243 16.52 -2.99 13.85
CA TYR A 243 16.14 -3.79 12.68
C TYR A 243 16.66 -5.23 12.73
N GLN A 244 17.87 -5.45 13.27
CA GLN A 244 18.38 -6.81 13.46
C GLN A 244 17.59 -7.59 14.51
N SER A 245 17.14 -6.91 15.56
CA SER A 245 16.26 -7.50 16.58
C SER A 245 14.88 -7.84 15.99
N ALA A 246 14.33 -6.93 15.17
CA ALA A 246 13.11 -7.17 14.42
C ALA A 246 13.26 -8.41 13.51
N LEU A 247 14.35 -8.52 12.75
CA LEU A 247 14.59 -9.63 11.83
C LEU A 247 14.67 -11.00 12.53
N LYS A 248 15.19 -11.04 13.76
CA LYS A 248 15.28 -12.27 14.58
C LYS A 248 13.94 -12.66 15.23
N THR A 249 12.97 -11.77 15.24
CA THR A 249 11.66 -12.00 15.85
C THR A 249 10.75 -12.73 14.83
N PRO A 250 9.90 -13.69 15.25
CA PRO A 250 8.95 -14.35 14.35
C PRO A 250 8.11 -13.36 13.56
N GLY A 251 8.01 -13.57 12.24
CA GLY A 251 7.34 -12.63 11.33
C GLY A 251 8.14 -11.35 11.03
N GLY A 252 9.40 -11.27 11.47
CA GLY A 252 10.31 -10.12 11.30
C GLY A 252 10.93 -9.95 9.92
N GLU A 253 10.95 -10.99 9.10
CA GLU A 253 11.44 -10.90 7.73
C GLU A 253 10.41 -10.18 6.85
N GLN A 254 10.58 -8.86 6.74
CA GLN A 254 9.69 -7.93 6.03
C GLN A 254 10.53 -6.91 5.26
N LEU A 255 10.00 -6.36 4.17
CA LEU A 255 10.71 -5.38 3.34
C LEU A 255 11.16 -4.15 4.13
N ARG A 256 10.35 -3.64 5.07
CA ARG A 256 10.74 -2.50 5.92
C ARG A 256 11.98 -2.80 6.77
N VAL A 257 12.08 -4.00 7.33
CA VAL A 257 13.25 -4.43 8.13
C VAL A 257 14.48 -4.56 7.25
N LEU A 258 14.35 -5.20 6.08
CA LEU A 258 15.47 -5.40 5.16
C LEU A 258 15.98 -4.07 4.57
N ASN A 259 15.06 -3.16 4.21
CA ASN A 259 15.39 -1.78 3.84
C ASN A 259 16.13 -1.07 4.96
N GLY A 260 15.67 -1.18 6.21
CA GLY A 260 16.32 -0.57 7.37
C GLY A 260 17.75 -1.06 7.59
N ILE A 261 17.99 -2.37 7.48
CA ILE A 261 19.35 -2.93 7.58
C ILE A 261 20.23 -2.41 6.44
N TYR A 262 19.72 -2.35 5.21
CA TYR A 262 20.43 -1.76 4.07
C TYR A 262 20.81 -0.29 4.35
N LEU A 263 19.81 0.55 4.66
CA LEU A 263 19.97 1.98 4.84
C LEU A 263 20.91 2.31 5.99
N ALA A 264 20.75 1.67 7.16
CA ALA A 264 21.62 1.87 8.30
C ALA A 264 23.07 1.52 7.97
N ASN A 265 23.32 0.42 7.23
CA ASN A 265 24.68 0.07 6.81
C ASN A 265 25.25 1.04 5.78
N ILE A 266 24.44 1.61 4.87
CA ILE A 266 24.90 2.68 3.97
C ILE A 266 25.34 3.91 4.77
N LYS A 267 24.53 4.38 5.72
CA LYS A 267 24.85 5.54 6.56
C LYS A 267 26.03 5.30 7.50
N LEU A 268 26.31 4.03 7.85
CA LEU A 268 27.50 3.62 8.60
C LEU A 268 28.73 3.34 7.72
N HIS A 269 28.65 3.60 6.40
CA HIS A 269 29.71 3.34 5.43
C HIS A 269 30.15 1.87 5.33
N ARG A 270 29.23 0.93 5.60
CA ARG A 270 29.43 -0.52 5.54
C ARG A 270 28.90 -1.11 4.24
N THR A 271 29.42 -0.65 3.10
CA THR A 271 28.87 -0.92 1.77
C THR A 271 28.70 -2.41 1.45
N ARG A 272 29.68 -3.26 1.76
CA ARG A 272 29.58 -4.71 1.52
C ARG A 272 28.39 -5.35 2.25
N VAL A 273 28.21 -4.98 3.53
CA VAL A 273 27.10 -5.50 4.35
C VAL A 273 25.78 -4.92 3.88
N ALA A 274 25.75 -3.65 3.50
CA ALA A 274 24.57 -3.02 2.91
C ALA A 274 24.13 -3.78 1.65
N MET A 275 25.03 -4.02 0.68
CA MET A 275 24.67 -4.71 -0.56
C MET A 275 24.24 -6.17 -0.32
N ALA A 276 24.79 -6.86 0.68
CA ALA A 276 24.27 -8.16 1.10
C ALA A 276 22.82 -8.06 1.62
N ALA A 277 22.49 -7.03 2.39
CA ALA A 277 21.13 -6.77 2.84
C ALA A 277 20.19 -6.37 1.67
N PHE A 278 20.68 -5.58 0.71
CA PHE A 278 19.95 -5.25 -0.50
C PHE A 278 19.66 -6.51 -1.34
N GLY A 279 20.61 -7.43 -1.46
CA GLY A 279 20.38 -8.74 -2.08
C GLY A 279 19.20 -9.49 -1.45
N LYS A 280 19.06 -9.44 -0.11
CA LYS A 280 17.89 -10.01 0.58
C LYS A 280 16.59 -9.27 0.27
N VAL A 281 16.62 -7.95 0.13
CA VAL A 281 15.46 -7.15 -0.33
C VAL A 281 14.99 -7.66 -1.70
N ILE A 282 15.93 -7.87 -2.64
CA ILE A 282 15.62 -8.40 -3.97
C ILE A 282 15.08 -9.83 -3.87
N ASP A 283 15.75 -10.70 -3.11
CA ASP A 283 15.34 -12.10 -2.96
C ASP A 283 13.91 -12.22 -2.42
N TYR A 284 13.55 -11.37 -1.43
CA TYR A 284 12.21 -11.26 -0.85
C TYR A 284 11.20 -10.70 -1.84
N GLY A 285 11.53 -9.60 -2.53
CA GLY A 285 10.66 -8.97 -3.52
C GLY A 285 10.31 -9.91 -4.68
N LEU A 286 11.29 -10.66 -5.18
CA LEU A 286 11.11 -11.66 -6.23
C LEU A 286 10.28 -12.85 -5.75
N ALA A 287 10.46 -13.31 -4.51
CA ALA A 287 9.68 -14.42 -3.97
C ALA A 287 8.19 -14.06 -3.74
N SER A 288 7.88 -12.77 -3.63
CA SER A 288 6.55 -12.27 -3.27
C SER A 288 5.83 -11.55 -4.40
N ASP A 289 6.45 -11.45 -5.59
CA ASP A 289 5.97 -10.64 -6.74
C ASP A 289 5.67 -9.18 -6.35
N LYS A 290 6.47 -8.63 -5.43
CA LYS A 290 6.29 -7.28 -4.86
C LYS A 290 7.59 -6.47 -4.89
N LEU A 291 8.31 -6.51 -6.01
CA LEU A 291 9.57 -5.76 -6.15
C LEU A 291 9.35 -4.46 -6.94
N ALA A 292 9.26 -3.34 -6.24
CA ALA A 292 9.22 -2.01 -6.83
C ALA A 292 10.40 -1.17 -6.35
N VAL A 293 11.40 -0.97 -7.22
CA VAL A 293 12.63 -0.24 -6.88
C VAL A 293 12.54 1.19 -7.39
N LYS A 294 12.92 2.13 -6.54
CA LYS A 294 12.84 3.56 -6.85
C LYS A 294 14.06 4.02 -7.63
N PHE A 295 13.93 4.06 -8.96
CA PHE A 295 14.86 4.74 -9.85
C PHE A 295 14.28 6.09 -10.28
N LEU A 296 14.94 7.18 -9.94
CA LEU A 296 14.50 8.52 -10.32
C LEU A 296 15.12 8.94 -11.66
N PHE A 297 14.25 9.38 -12.57
CA PHE A 297 14.61 9.81 -13.90
C PHE A 297 14.48 11.33 -14.06
N ARG A 298 15.27 11.91 -14.96
CA ARG A 298 15.10 13.30 -15.38
C ARG A 298 13.72 13.51 -16.01
N PRO A 299 13.12 14.70 -15.86
CA PRO A 299 11.89 15.05 -16.57
C PRO A 299 11.99 14.75 -18.07
N SER A 300 10.94 14.13 -18.64
CA SER A 300 10.84 13.79 -20.06
C SER A 300 12.04 13.01 -20.63
N SER A 301 12.72 12.20 -19.82
CA SER A 301 13.93 11.48 -20.21
C SER A 301 13.97 10.05 -19.65
N THR A 302 14.73 9.18 -20.32
CA THR A 302 15.12 7.83 -19.87
C THR A 302 16.39 7.84 -19.01
N LEU A 303 17.07 8.97 -18.90
CA LEU A 303 18.28 9.09 -18.09
C LEU A 303 17.93 9.36 -16.63
N PHE A 304 18.71 8.79 -15.72
CA PHE A 304 18.61 9.08 -14.28
C PHE A 304 18.84 10.56 -13.97
N ILE A 305 18.24 11.05 -12.88
CA ILE A 305 18.44 12.40 -12.35
C ILE A 305 19.92 12.74 -12.18
N ASN A 306 20.33 14.00 -12.31
CA ASN A 306 21.77 14.36 -12.21
C ASN A 306 22.32 14.38 -10.78
N ASP A 307 21.47 14.22 -9.76
CA ASP A 307 21.91 14.20 -8.37
C ASP A 307 22.79 12.99 -8.10
N ARG A 308 24.09 13.25 -7.86
CA ARG A 308 25.09 12.21 -7.63
C ARG A 308 24.83 11.43 -6.34
N SER A 309 24.28 12.06 -5.31
CA SER A 309 24.01 11.41 -4.03
C SER A 309 22.89 10.38 -4.16
N LEU A 310 21.82 10.72 -4.89
CA LEU A 310 20.69 9.83 -5.15
C LEU A 310 21.03 8.72 -6.14
N ARG A 311 21.87 9.02 -7.16
CA ARG A 311 22.33 8.04 -8.14
C ARG A 311 23.41 7.10 -7.65
N ALA A 312 24.17 7.47 -6.60
CA ALA A 312 25.35 6.73 -6.16
C ALA A 312 25.16 5.21 -6.04
N PRO A 313 24.00 4.68 -5.57
CA PRO A 313 23.83 3.23 -5.42
C PRO A 313 23.24 2.55 -6.67
N TYR A 314 22.81 3.27 -7.71
CA TYR A 314 22.00 2.69 -8.79
C TYR A 314 22.73 1.62 -9.59
N ASP A 315 24.01 1.81 -9.89
CA ASP A 315 24.77 0.82 -10.66
C ASP A 315 24.93 -0.48 -9.85
N ALA A 316 25.24 -0.38 -8.55
CA ALA A 316 25.31 -1.54 -7.66
C ALA A 316 23.95 -2.21 -7.45
N TRP A 317 22.86 -1.44 -7.42
CA TRP A 317 21.50 -2.00 -7.38
C TRP A 317 21.18 -2.79 -8.64
N LEU A 318 21.47 -2.24 -9.82
CA LEU A 318 21.24 -2.91 -11.09
C LEU A 318 22.05 -4.21 -11.19
N GLU A 319 23.32 -4.18 -10.81
CA GLU A 319 24.19 -5.37 -10.71
C GLU A 319 23.57 -6.42 -9.78
N THR A 320 23.21 -6.04 -8.54
CA THR A 320 22.62 -6.99 -7.58
C THR A 320 21.27 -7.54 -8.06
N ILE A 321 20.41 -6.73 -8.67
CA ILE A 321 19.14 -7.19 -9.23
C ILE A 321 19.40 -8.22 -10.34
N ALA A 322 20.34 -7.93 -11.23
CA ALA A 322 20.71 -8.80 -12.34
C ALA A 322 21.26 -10.15 -11.81
N GLU A 323 22.25 -10.13 -10.93
CA GLU A 323 22.86 -11.32 -10.33
C GLU A 323 21.82 -12.19 -9.63
N ARG A 324 20.96 -11.60 -8.79
CA ARG A 324 19.94 -12.34 -8.03
C ARG A 324 18.87 -12.94 -8.93
N THR A 325 18.48 -12.23 -9.98
CA THR A 325 17.53 -12.74 -10.98
C THR A 325 18.12 -13.92 -11.75
N ALA A 326 19.38 -13.79 -12.19
CA ALA A 326 20.10 -14.82 -12.93
C ALA A 326 20.32 -16.09 -12.07
N ALA A 327 20.73 -15.92 -10.82
CA ALA A 327 20.92 -17.02 -9.87
C ALA A 327 19.64 -17.83 -9.63
N LYS A 328 18.47 -17.15 -9.62
CA LYS A 328 17.16 -17.80 -9.52
C LYS A 328 16.62 -18.32 -10.86
N GLN A 329 17.35 -18.11 -11.96
CA GLN A 329 16.90 -18.40 -13.32
C GLN A 329 15.53 -17.76 -13.63
N GLY A 330 15.25 -16.61 -13.02
CA GLY A 330 13.97 -15.92 -13.12
C GLY A 330 13.79 -15.21 -14.46
N CYS A 331 12.53 -14.90 -14.77
CA CYS A 331 12.15 -14.00 -15.86
C CYS A 331 11.35 -12.84 -15.28
N LEU A 332 11.58 -11.63 -15.78
CA LEU A 332 10.97 -10.42 -15.25
C LEU A 332 10.30 -9.57 -16.32
N GLU A 333 9.16 -8.99 -15.98
CA GLU A 333 8.62 -7.79 -16.62
C GLU A 333 9.16 -6.55 -15.89
N VAL A 334 9.95 -5.74 -16.60
CA VAL A 334 10.45 -4.45 -16.14
C VAL A 334 9.45 -3.37 -16.55
N VAL A 335 8.65 -2.92 -15.60
CA VAL A 335 7.54 -1.99 -15.82
C VAL A 335 7.96 -0.58 -15.42
N GLY A 336 8.01 0.32 -16.40
CA GLY A 336 8.21 1.75 -16.12
C GLY A 336 6.89 2.49 -15.87
N HIS A 337 6.93 3.39 -14.88
CA HIS A 337 5.81 4.26 -14.48
C HIS A 337 6.17 5.75 -14.58
N THR A 338 5.17 6.59 -14.79
CA THR A 338 5.28 8.05 -14.80
C THR A 338 4.13 8.67 -13.99
N SER A 339 4.32 9.90 -13.52
CA SER A 339 3.21 10.70 -12.99
C SER A 339 2.22 11.09 -14.10
N ALA A 340 1.08 11.68 -13.72
CA ALA A 340 0.05 12.15 -14.65
C ALA A 340 0.43 13.44 -15.40
N THR A 341 1.57 14.07 -15.08
CA THR A 341 1.99 15.31 -15.72
C THR A 341 2.31 15.10 -17.18
N GLY A 342 1.78 15.96 -18.05
CA GLY A 342 1.94 15.88 -19.49
C GLY A 342 0.85 15.08 -20.22
N LEU A 343 1.07 14.79 -21.50
CA LEU A 343 0.09 14.09 -22.33
C LEU A 343 0.13 12.57 -22.05
N PRO A 344 -1.03 11.90 -21.88
CA PRO A 344 -1.08 10.45 -21.60
C PRO A 344 -0.30 9.59 -22.61
N ALA A 345 -0.40 9.90 -23.90
CA ALA A 345 0.33 9.17 -24.95
C ALA A 345 1.86 9.32 -24.84
N VAL A 346 2.34 10.48 -24.36
CA VAL A 346 3.77 10.71 -24.11
C VAL A 346 4.22 9.92 -22.88
N ASN A 347 3.40 9.92 -21.83
CA ASN A 347 3.66 9.17 -20.60
C ASN A 347 3.75 7.66 -20.86
N ASP A 348 2.85 7.12 -21.69
CA ASP A 348 2.88 5.71 -22.08
C ASP A 348 4.17 5.30 -22.80
N ARG A 349 4.58 6.13 -23.77
CA ARG A 349 5.82 5.89 -24.50
C ARG A 349 7.05 6.05 -23.60
N LEU A 350 7.10 7.11 -22.80
CA LEU A 350 8.23 7.41 -21.92
C LEU A 350 8.42 6.34 -20.86
N SER A 351 7.34 5.87 -20.25
CA SER A 351 7.42 4.86 -19.21
C SER A 351 7.91 3.52 -19.79
N ALA A 352 7.48 3.14 -21.00
CA ALA A 352 8.01 1.95 -21.68
C ALA A 352 9.51 2.07 -21.98
N LEU A 353 9.97 3.23 -22.48
CA LEU A 353 11.38 3.48 -22.75
C LEU A 353 12.25 3.46 -21.48
N ARG A 354 11.72 3.89 -20.33
CA ARG A 354 12.41 3.77 -19.03
C ARG A 354 12.52 2.32 -18.59
N GLY A 355 11.46 1.52 -18.78
CA GLY A 355 11.52 0.07 -18.54
C GLY A 355 12.57 -0.61 -19.40
N ASP A 356 12.62 -0.27 -20.69
CA ASP A 356 13.58 -0.83 -21.64
C ASP A 356 15.03 -0.43 -21.31
N TYR A 357 15.25 0.83 -20.92
CA TYR A 357 16.56 1.28 -20.44
C TYR A 357 17.05 0.47 -19.23
N ILE A 358 16.18 0.19 -18.26
CA ILE A 358 16.56 -0.63 -17.09
C ILE A 358 16.81 -2.07 -17.50
N LYS A 359 15.95 -2.66 -18.34
CA LYS A 359 16.15 -4.00 -18.90
C LYS A 359 17.53 -4.14 -19.52
N ASP A 360 17.91 -3.23 -20.43
CA ASP A 360 19.19 -3.30 -21.13
C ASP A 360 20.38 -3.24 -20.15
N ARG A 361 20.28 -2.39 -19.13
CA ARG A 361 21.29 -2.32 -18.06
C ARG A 361 21.39 -3.61 -17.26
N LEU A 362 20.28 -4.33 -17.03
CA LEU A 362 20.32 -5.64 -16.38
C LEU A 362 20.96 -6.70 -17.29
N GLU A 363 20.67 -6.71 -18.59
CA GLU A 363 21.28 -7.64 -19.57
C GLU A 363 22.77 -7.38 -19.79
N ASP A 364 23.21 -6.13 -19.63
CA ASP A 364 24.63 -5.75 -19.68
C ASP A 364 25.41 -6.23 -18.45
N ASN A 365 24.80 -6.17 -17.27
CA ASN A 365 25.38 -6.73 -16.05
C ASN A 365 25.38 -8.26 -16.08
N GLU A 366 24.29 -8.89 -16.53
CA GLU A 366 24.15 -10.35 -16.63
C GLU A 366 23.62 -10.80 -17.98
N LYS A 367 24.55 -11.19 -18.88
CA LYS A 367 24.21 -11.63 -20.25
C LYS A 367 23.27 -12.84 -20.29
N SER A 368 23.25 -13.65 -19.23
CA SER A 368 22.36 -14.81 -19.07
C SER A 368 20.87 -14.43 -19.00
N LEU A 369 20.57 -13.16 -18.72
CA LEU A 369 19.21 -12.61 -18.69
C LEU A 369 18.65 -12.24 -20.06
N ARG A 370 19.47 -12.25 -21.12
CA ARG A 370 19.00 -11.96 -22.48
C ARG A 370 17.90 -12.94 -22.89
N GLY A 371 16.75 -12.40 -23.28
CA GLY A 371 15.56 -13.19 -23.60
C GLY A 371 14.76 -13.67 -22.39
N ARG A 372 15.15 -13.30 -21.17
CA ARG A 372 14.39 -13.55 -19.91
C ARG A 372 13.71 -12.29 -19.37
N LEU A 373 14.03 -11.13 -19.92
CA LEU A 373 13.47 -9.85 -19.50
C LEU A 373 12.59 -9.28 -20.61
N ILE A 374 11.43 -8.74 -20.23
CA ILE A 374 10.60 -7.92 -21.11
C ILE A 374 10.42 -6.55 -20.47
N ALA A 375 10.27 -5.51 -21.29
CA ALA A 375 10.01 -4.16 -20.82
C ALA A 375 8.60 -3.71 -21.22
N THR A 376 7.87 -3.10 -20.30
CA THR A 376 6.56 -2.51 -20.58
C THR A 376 6.40 -1.14 -19.92
N GLY A 377 5.40 -0.40 -20.39
CA GLY A 377 5.03 0.90 -19.83
C GLY A 377 3.59 0.92 -19.35
N ARG A 378 3.34 1.54 -18.19
CA ARG A 378 1.99 1.81 -17.68
C ARG A 378 1.61 3.29 -17.68
N GLY A 379 2.48 4.17 -18.16
CA GLY A 379 2.29 5.62 -18.08
C GLY A 379 1.91 6.03 -16.66
N SER A 380 0.83 6.80 -16.54
CA SER A 380 0.23 7.22 -15.27
C SER A 380 -1.00 6.43 -14.85
N ARG A 381 -1.26 5.26 -15.46
CA ARG A 381 -2.45 4.45 -15.15
C ARG A 381 -2.36 3.75 -13.79
N GLU A 382 -1.15 3.46 -13.34
CA GLU A 382 -0.86 2.72 -12.10
C GLU A 382 -0.09 3.61 -11.08
N MET A 383 -0.51 4.88 -10.97
CA MET A 383 -0.04 5.78 -9.91
C MET A 383 -0.41 5.21 -8.54
N ILE A 384 0.52 5.28 -7.61
CA ILE A 384 0.33 4.90 -6.21
C ILE A 384 -0.25 6.09 -5.45
N VAL A 385 0.37 7.26 -5.53
CA VAL A 385 -0.01 8.45 -4.75
C VAL A 385 -1.03 9.28 -5.52
N GLY A 386 -0.67 9.69 -6.74
CA GLY A 386 -1.56 10.37 -7.68
C GLY A 386 -1.93 11.80 -7.30
N THR A 387 -1.10 12.50 -6.51
CA THR A 387 -1.33 13.91 -6.14
C THR A 387 -0.88 14.88 -7.23
N GLY A 388 0.05 14.48 -8.11
CA GLY A 388 0.51 15.29 -9.24
C GLY A 388 1.35 16.49 -8.84
N ARG A 389 2.03 16.44 -7.69
CA ARG A 389 2.95 17.48 -7.22
C ARG A 389 4.34 17.37 -7.86
N ASP A 390 4.68 16.18 -8.33
CA ASP A 390 5.97 15.84 -8.92
C ASP A 390 7.19 16.11 -8.00
N ASP A 391 6.98 16.02 -6.69
CA ASP A 391 7.99 16.22 -5.67
C ASP A 391 8.32 14.89 -4.93
N ALA A 392 8.92 14.97 -3.75
CA ALA A 392 9.27 13.78 -2.96
C ALA A 392 8.03 13.01 -2.47
N SER A 393 6.88 13.69 -2.30
CA SER A 393 5.66 13.09 -1.77
C SER A 393 4.95 12.13 -2.73
N ASP A 394 5.17 12.27 -4.04
CA ASP A 394 4.62 11.38 -5.07
C ASP A 394 5.70 10.70 -5.92
N ALA A 395 6.95 10.66 -5.44
CA ALA A 395 8.06 10.04 -6.15
C ALA A 395 7.83 8.55 -6.51
N LEU A 396 6.93 7.85 -5.79
CA LEU A 396 6.54 6.47 -6.09
C LEU A 396 5.74 6.33 -7.40
N ASP A 397 5.16 7.40 -7.92
CA ASP A 397 4.50 7.40 -9.22
C ASP A 397 5.51 7.37 -10.38
N ARG A 398 6.78 7.66 -10.09
CA ARG A 398 7.90 7.67 -11.05
C ARG A 398 8.91 6.57 -10.69
N ARG A 399 8.43 5.33 -10.62
CA ARG A 399 9.20 4.14 -10.23
C ARG A 399 9.45 3.17 -11.38
N VAL A 400 10.29 2.16 -11.13
CA VAL A 400 10.40 0.96 -11.95
C VAL A 400 10.02 -0.24 -11.10
N GLU A 401 9.14 -1.06 -11.64
CA GLU A 401 8.61 -2.23 -10.97
C GLU A 401 9.08 -3.47 -11.70
N PHE A 402 9.47 -4.50 -10.95
CA PHE A 402 9.96 -5.77 -11.45
C PHE A 402 8.94 -6.83 -11.05
N LYS A 403 8.20 -7.33 -12.03
CA LYS A 403 7.21 -8.40 -11.83
C LYS A 403 7.80 -9.71 -12.29
N VAL A 404 7.61 -10.78 -11.52
CA VAL A 404 8.04 -12.11 -11.94
C VAL A 404 7.11 -12.60 -13.04
N SER A 405 7.68 -13.03 -14.16
CA SER A 405 6.94 -13.56 -15.30
C SER A 405 7.34 -15.00 -15.61
N PRO A 406 6.47 -15.80 -16.26
CA PRO A 406 6.86 -17.11 -16.77
C PRO A 406 8.00 -16.99 -17.78
N CYS A 407 9.00 -17.88 -17.68
CA CYS A 407 10.06 -17.97 -18.67
C CYS A 407 9.56 -18.67 -19.94
N GLY A 408 9.71 -18.02 -21.11
CA GLY A 408 9.30 -18.57 -22.41
C GLY A 408 8.01 -18.01 -23.01
N GLY A 409 7.43 -16.95 -22.44
CA GLY A 409 6.28 -16.25 -23.03
C GLY A 409 6.71 -15.17 -24.03
N ALA A 410 6.34 -15.34 -25.31
CA ALA A 410 6.33 -14.22 -26.26
C ALA A 410 5.44 -13.07 -25.70
N PRO A 411 5.73 -11.79 -26.03
CA PRO A 411 4.91 -10.68 -25.57
C PRO A 411 3.46 -10.91 -26.04
N GLY A 412 2.56 -11.11 -25.08
CA GLY A 412 1.13 -11.27 -25.34
C GLY A 412 0.64 -10.11 -26.20
N GLY A 413 0.09 -10.46 -27.37
CA GLY A 413 -0.36 -9.50 -28.36
C GLY A 413 -1.31 -8.47 -27.77
N ARG A 414 -1.21 -7.24 -28.28
CA ARG A 414 -2.20 -6.18 -28.06
C ARG A 414 -3.60 -6.75 -28.29
N SER A 415 -4.43 -6.79 -27.24
CA SER A 415 -5.87 -6.77 -27.44
C SER A 415 -6.21 -5.42 -28.04
N THR A 416 -6.68 -5.48 -29.28
CA THR A 416 -7.29 -4.39 -30.05
C THR A 416 -8.47 -3.78 -29.33
#